data_AF-A0A921ZEY7-F1
#
_entry.id   AF-A0A921ZEY7-F1
#
_cell.length_a   1.000
_cell.length_b   1.000
_cell.length_c   1.000
_cell.angle_alpha   90.00
_cell.angle_beta   90.00
_cell.angle_gamma   90.00
#
_symmetry.space_group_name_H-M   'P 1'
#
loop_
_entity.id
_entity.type
_entity.pdbx_description
1 polymer ?
#
loop_
_entity_poly.entity_id
_entity_poly.type
_entity_poly.pdbx_seq_one_letter_code
_entity_poly.pdbx_strand_id
1 'polypeptide(L)'
;MIDYQLSRENNPTYDLMYMIFGCSDHETRVKYFNDWLDYYHSELDKRLHDFGLKANYVYPRDRLDADLKRYAKFMLGIIVMVATISVMNPANAAKMKDSMERFAEPIDDEANEALLKESMTFDDNFIQMFRKRVEGIVDSFMMFGLV
;
A
#
# COMPACT_ATOMS: atom_id res chain seq x y z
N MET A 1 -8.38 3.77 14.60
CA MET A 1 -8.82 4.09 13.22
C MET A 1 -10.23 4.65 13.30
N ILE A 2 -10.57 5.67 12.50
CA ILE A 2 -11.89 6.34 12.53
C ILE A 2 -12.65 6.23 11.20
N ASP A 3 -12.01 5.67 10.18
CA ASP A 3 -12.54 5.58 8.81
C ASP A 3 -12.47 4.12 8.36
N TYR A 4 -13.65 3.49 8.21
CA TYR A 4 -13.81 2.07 7.91
C TYR A 4 -14.37 1.82 6.50
N GLN A 5 -14.39 2.85 5.63
CA GLN A 5 -15.00 2.74 4.30
C GLN A 5 -14.32 1.71 3.36
N LEU A 6 -13.08 1.33 3.68
CA LEU A 6 -12.32 0.30 2.96
C LEU A 6 -12.11 -0.99 3.78
N SER A 7 -12.70 -1.09 4.97
CA SER A 7 -12.56 -2.26 5.83
C SER A 7 -13.31 -3.45 5.25
N ARG A 8 -12.63 -4.60 5.20
CA ARG A 8 -13.15 -5.87 4.70
C ARG A 8 -12.39 -7.03 5.30
N GLU A 9 -13.03 -8.19 5.36
CA GLU A 9 -12.34 -9.43 5.73
C GLU A 9 -11.31 -9.79 4.66
N ASN A 10 -10.04 -9.86 5.06
CA ASN A 10 -8.95 -10.22 4.16
C ASN A 10 -7.79 -10.84 4.95
N ASN A 11 -6.76 -11.30 4.24
CA ASN A 11 -5.52 -11.71 4.87
C ASN A 11 -4.91 -10.53 5.66
N PRO A 12 -4.50 -10.72 6.93
CA PRO A 12 -3.88 -9.66 7.74
C PRO A 12 -2.63 -9.03 7.12
N THR A 13 -1.95 -9.72 6.20
CA THR A 13 -0.80 -9.15 5.48
C THR A 13 -1.19 -7.94 4.63
N TYR A 14 -2.43 -7.85 4.18
CA TYR A 14 -2.90 -6.70 3.40
C TYR A 14 -2.82 -5.41 4.24
N ASP A 15 -3.40 -5.44 5.44
CA ASP A 15 -3.40 -4.28 6.35
C ASP A 15 -1.99 -3.96 6.84
N LEU A 16 -1.20 -4.99 7.16
CA LEU A 16 0.19 -4.82 7.59
C LEU A 16 1.05 -4.19 6.49
N MET A 17 0.99 -4.70 5.26
CA MET A 17 1.79 -4.16 4.17
C MET A 17 1.32 -2.75 3.78
N TYR A 18 0.01 -2.50 3.79
CA TYR A 18 -0.52 -1.15 3.57
C TYR A 18 -0.01 -0.17 4.64
N MET A 19 -0.11 -0.52 5.92
CA MET A 19 0.33 0.34 7.02
C MET A 19 1.85 0.56 6.99
N ILE A 20 2.62 -0.53 6.91
CA ILE A 20 4.09 -0.49 6.97
C ILE A 20 4.65 0.24 5.76
N PHE A 21 4.31 -0.15 4.54
CA PHE A 21 4.91 0.46 3.35
C PHE A 21 4.19 1.73 2.90
N GLY A 22 2.87 1.80 3.09
CA GLY A 22 2.07 2.96 2.72
C GLY A 22 2.26 4.16 3.65
N CYS A 23 2.60 3.96 4.92
CA CYS A 23 2.66 5.04 5.91
C CYS A 23 4.05 5.33 6.52
N SER A 24 5.09 4.57 6.20
CA SER A 24 6.47 4.85 6.68
C SER A 24 7.46 5.10 5.53
N ASP A 25 8.66 5.60 5.81
CA ASP A 25 9.77 5.68 4.85
C ASP A 25 10.69 4.44 4.93
N HIS A 26 11.64 4.34 4.00
CA HIS A 26 12.54 3.20 3.93
C HIS A 26 13.42 3.10 5.18
N GLU A 27 13.95 4.22 5.65
CA GLU A 27 14.85 4.35 6.78
C GLU A 27 14.21 3.85 8.09
N THR A 28 12.91 4.09 8.25
CA THR A 28 12.13 3.59 9.39
C THR A 28 11.90 2.09 9.26
N ARG A 29 11.56 1.58 8.06
CA ARG A 29 11.37 0.14 7.85
C ARG A 29 12.65 -0.65 8.10
N VAL A 30 13.80 -0.15 7.65
CA VAL A 30 15.11 -0.77 7.90
C VAL A 30 15.32 -1.06 9.39
N LYS A 31 14.83 -0.17 10.26
CA LYS A 31 15.00 -0.28 11.71
C LYS A 31 13.95 -1.16 12.38
N TYR A 32 12.70 -1.10 11.93
CA TYR A 32 11.57 -1.62 12.72
C TYR A 32 10.69 -2.66 12.00
N PHE A 33 11.01 -3.04 10.76
CA PHE A 33 10.14 -3.94 9.98
C PHE A 33 9.82 -5.25 10.71
N ASN A 34 10.85 -5.96 11.18
CA ASN A 34 10.64 -7.21 11.91
C ASN A 34 10.01 -6.98 13.28
N ASP A 35 10.44 -5.94 14.02
CA ASP A 35 9.88 -5.59 15.33
C ASP A 35 8.37 -5.33 15.25
N TRP A 36 7.89 -4.67 14.20
CA TRP A 36 6.46 -4.43 14.00
C TRP A 36 5.68 -5.70 13.67
N LEU A 37 6.25 -6.61 12.87
CA LEU A 37 5.61 -7.88 12.58
C LEU A 37 5.54 -8.77 13.83
N ASP A 38 6.60 -8.80 14.62
CA ASP A 38 6.66 -9.56 15.86
C ASP A 38 5.74 -8.95 16.93
N TYR A 39 5.70 -7.63 17.02
CA TYR A 39 4.75 -6.94 17.89
C TYR A 39 3.30 -7.26 17.50
N TYR A 40 2.96 -7.15 16.21
CA TYR A 40 1.63 -7.52 15.71
C TYR A 40 1.27 -8.96 16.08
N HIS A 41 2.17 -9.90 15.82
CA HIS A 41 1.93 -11.32 16.11
C HIS A 41 1.79 -11.59 17.61
N SER A 42 2.58 -10.90 18.44
CA SER A 42 2.48 -11.00 19.90
C SER A 42 1.15 -10.46 20.43
N GLU A 43 0.65 -9.36 19.87
CA GLU A 43 -0.66 -8.82 20.24
C GLU A 43 -1.79 -9.72 19.73
N LEU A 44 -1.67 -10.29 18.53
CA LEU A 44 -2.61 -11.27 18.02
C LEU A 44 -2.73 -12.48 18.96
N ASP A 45 -1.60 -13.03 19.43
CA ASP A 45 -1.60 -14.15 20.37
C ASP A 45 -2.26 -13.78 21.71
N LYS A 46 -1.95 -12.59 22.26
CA LYS A 46 -2.59 -12.08 23.48
C LYS A 46 -4.10 -11.95 23.32
N ARG A 47 -4.58 -11.39 22.22
CA ARG A 47 -6.03 -11.23 21.97
C ARG A 47 -6.72 -12.57 21.73
N LEU A 48 -6.06 -13.52 21.08
CA LEU A 48 -6.60 -14.87 20.92
C LEU A 48 -6.66 -15.63 22.26
N HIS A 49 -5.72 -15.37 23.17
CA HIS A 49 -5.69 -15.99 24.49
C HIS A 49 -6.95 -15.68 25.30
N ASP A 50 -7.50 -14.46 25.18
CA ASP A 50 -8.75 -14.05 25.84
C ASP A 50 -9.95 -14.95 25.45
N PHE A 51 -9.85 -15.68 24.33
CA PHE A 51 -10.84 -16.64 23.83
C PHE A 51 -10.39 -18.11 23.92
N GLY A 52 -9.29 -18.40 24.63
CA GLY A 52 -8.75 -19.76 24.76
C GLY A 52 -8.04 -20.28 23.50
N LEU A 53 -7.71 -19.40 22.56
CA LEU A 53 -6.97 -19.72 21.34
C LEU A 53 -5.49 -19.36 21.47
N LYS A 54 -4.65 -19.91 20.59
CA LYS A 54 -3.24 -19.51 20.45
C LYS A 54 -2.95 -19.21 18.99
N ALA A 55 -2.22 -18.13 18.73
CA ALA A 55 -1.84 -17.72 17.37
C ALA A 55 -1.09 -18.84 16.64
N ASN A 56 -0.27 -19.63 17.36
CA ASN A 56 0.49 -20.72 16.76
C ASN A 56 -0.37 -21.80 16.05
N TYR A 57 -1.64 -21.96 16.43
CA TYR A 57 -2.55 -22.92 15.78
C TYR A 57 -3.47 -22.28 14.74
N VAL A 58 -3.78 -20.99 14.90
CA VAL A 58 -4.73 -20.27 14.03
C VAL A 58 -3.99 -19.58 12.87
N TYR A 59 -2.95 -18.82 13.20
CA TYR A 59 -2.16 -18.04 12.27
C TYR A 59 -0.73 -17.85 12.79
N PRO A 60 0.13 -18.88 12.68
CA PRO A 60 1.50 -18.84 13.20
C PRO A 60 2.39 -17.83 12.46
N ARG A 61 3.48 -17.43 13.10
CA ARG A 61 4.36 -16.34 12.64
C ARG A 61 5.05 -16.64 11.31
N ASP A 62 5.42 -17.89 11.10
CA ASP A 62 5.99 -18.41 9.85
C ASP A 62 4.99 -18.34 8.69
N ARG A 63 3.71 -18.57 8.96
CA ARG A 63 2.63 -18.38 7.99
C ARG A 63 2.46 -16.91 7.62
N LEU A 64 2.56 -15.99 8.59
CA LEU A 64 2.60 -14.55 8.32
C LEU A 64 3.77 -14.20 7.38
N ASP A 65 4.98 -14.72 7.63
CA ASP A 65 6.13 -14.50 6.74
C ASP A 65 5.91 -15.07 5.32
N ALA A 66 5.34 -16.26 5.23
CA ALA A 66 5.02 -16.90 3.96
C ALA A 66 3.98 -16.10 3.17
N ASP A 67 2.92 -15.63 3.85
CA ASP A 67 1.87 -14.83 3.22
C ASP A 67 2.40 -13.46 2.77
N LEU A 68 3.25 -12.80 3.55
CA LEU A 68 3.91 -11.54 3.16
C LEU A 68 4.62 -11.70 1.81
N LYS A 69 5.41 -12.77 1.64
CA LYS A 69 6.09 -13.07 0.38
C LYS A 69 5.12 -13.44 -0.74
N ARG A 70 4.11 -14.25 -0.43
CA ARG A 70 3.11 -14.71 -1.39
C ARG A 70 2.34 -13.56 -2.03
N TYR A 71 1.97 -12.55 -1.24
CA TYR A 71 1.14 -11.42 -1.68
C TYR A 71 1.94 -10.17 -2.02
N ALA A 72 3.27 -10.19 -1.84
CA ALA A 72 4.12 -9.01 -2.04
C ALA A 72 3.97 -8.38 -3.41
N LYS A 73 4.05 -9.15 -4.50
CA LYS A 73 3.95 -8.60 -5.87
C LYS A 73 2.65 -7.85 -6.12
N PHE A 74 1.54 -8.39 -5.62
CA PHE A 74 0.24 -7.73 -5.71
C PHE A 74 0.19 -6.47 -4.84
N MET A 75 0.69 -6.56 -3.60
CA MET A 75 0.73 -5.42 -2.69
C MET A 75 1.65 -4.30 -3.19
N LEU A 76 2.74 -4.61 -3.90
CA LEU A 76 3.62 -3.60 -4.50
C LEU A 76 2.82 -2.67 -5.43
N GLY A 77 1.98 -3.23 -6.30
CA GLY A 77 1.12 -2.44 -7.18
C GLY A 77 0.15 -1.54 -6.42
N ILE A 78 -0.47 -2.08 -5.35
CA ILE A 78 -1.38 -1.32 -4.48
C ILE A 78 -0.63 -0.19 -3.78
N ILE A 79 0.53 -0.47 -3.19
CA ILE A 79 1.32 0.52 -2.45
C ILE A 79 1.83 1.61 -3.38
N VAL A 80 2.19 1.30 -4.63
CA VAL A 80 2.56 2.30 -5.63
C VAL A 80 1.36 3.20 -5.98
N MET A 81 0.17 2.64 -6.19
CA MET A 81 -1.05 3.44 -6.39
C MET A 81 -1.34 4.35 -5.19
N VAL A 82 -1.22 3.82 -3.96
CA VAL A 82 -1.42 4.58 -2.73
C VAL A 82 -0.38 5.69 -2.61
N ALA A 83 0.88 5.42 -2.96
CA ALA A 83 1.95 6.41 -3.02
C ALA A 83 1.63 7.56 -3.99
N THR A 84 1.08 7.24 -5.17
CA THR A 84 0.61 8.26 -6.15
C THR A 84 -0.42 9.18 -5.52
N ILE A 85 -1.44 8.63 -4.86
CA ILE A 85 -2.54 9.40 -4.26
C ILE A 85 -2.04 10.22 -3.05
N SER A 86 -1.17 9.64 -2.23
CA SER A 86 -0.74 10.25 -0.96
C SER A 86 0.27 11.40 -1.12
N VAL A 87 0.96 11.50 -2.26
CA VAL A 87 1.81 12.66 -2.59
C VAL A 87 1.12 13.68 -3.49
N MET A 88 -0.16 13.45 -3.82
CA MET A 88 -0.92 14.31 -4.71
C MET A 88 -1.25 15.65 -4.05
N ASN A 89 -0.98 16.75 -4.73
CA ASN A 89 -1.42 18.08 -4.30
C ASN A 89 -2.89 18.33 -4.71
N PRO A 90 -3.58 19.32 -4.11
CA PRO A 90 -4.98 19.59 -4.40
C PRO A 90 -5.28 19.92 -5.88
N ALA A 91 -4.35 20.57 -6.58
CA ALA A 91 -4.52 20.92 -7.99
C ALA A 91 -4.51 19.67 -8.88
N ASN A 92 -3.55 18.78 -8.67
CA ASN A 92 -3.46 17.49 -9.36
C ASN A 92 -4.64 16.58 -9.00
N ALA A 93 -5.12 16.61 -7.75
CA ALA A 93 -6.29 15.84 -7.33
C ALA A 93 -7.57 16.32 -8.02
N ALA A 94 -7.79 17.64 -8.14
CA ALA A 94 -8.93 18.20 -8.87
C ALA A 94 -8.89 17.79 -10.35
N LYS A 95 -7.72 17.91 -10.98
CA LYS A 95 -7.52 17.47 -12.37
C LYS A 95 -7.78 15.99 -12.58
N MET A 96 -7.31 15.14 -11.66
CA MET A 96 -7.56 13.69 -11.70
C MET A 96 -9.05 13.40 -11.59
N LYS A 97 -9.77 14.08 -10.69
CA LYS A 97 -11.22 13.96 -10.56
C LYS A 97 -11.95 14.35 -11.86
N ASP A 98 -11.64 15.52 -12.41
CA ASP A 98 -12.25 16.01 -13.66
C ASP A 98 -11.99 15.04 -14.82
N SER A 99 -10.79 14.45 -14.85
CA SER A 99 -10.43 13.44 -15.85
C SER A 99 -11.23 12.15 -15.66
N MET A 100 -11.39 11.66 -14.42
CA MET A 100 -12.18 10.46 -14.11
C MET A 100 -13.66 10.63 -14.47
N GLU A 101 -14.23 11.82 -14.29
CA GLU A 101 -15.60 12.13 -14.71
C GLU A 101 -15.73 12.08 -16.25
N ARG A 102 -14.75 12.62 -16.98
CA ARG A 102 -14.72 12.56 -18.45
C ARG A 102 -14.51 11.14 -19.00
N PHE A 103 -13.75 10.29 -18.32
CA PHE A 103 -13.61 8.87 -18.69
C PHE A 103 -14.91 8.07 -18.56
N ALA A 104 -15.89 8.56 -17.80
CA ALA A 104 -17.20 7.91 -17.71
C ALA A 104 -18.09 8.19 -18.94
N GLU A 105 -17.71 9.16 -19.78
CA GLU A 105 -18.41 9.46 -21.02
C GLU A 105 -17.87 8.59 -22.16
N PRO A 106 -18.75 7.99 -23.00
CA PRO A 106 -18.31 7.22 -24.15
C PRO A 106 -17.72 8.16 -25.22
N ILE A 107 -16.38 8.17 -25.32
CA ILE A 107 -15.59 8.84 -26.37
C ILE A 107 -14.80 7.82 -27.19
N ASP A 108 -14.30 8.22 -28.36
CA ASP A 108 -13.45 7.36 -29.19
C ASP A 108 -12.08 7.07 -28.55
N ASP A 109 -11.38 6.05 -29.06
CA ASP A 109 -10.12 5.56 -28.48
C ASP A 109 -9.00 6.63 -28.51
N GLU A 110 -9.00 7.48 -29.52
CA GLU A 110 -7.98 8.52 -29.71
C GLU A 110 -8.16 9.67 -28.70
N ALA A 111 -9.41 10.07 -28.46
CA ALA A 111 -9.77 11.01 -27.41
C ALA A 111 -9.49 10.46 -26.00
N ASN A 112 -9.75 9.15 -25.77
CA ASN A 112 -9.38 8.48 -24.52
C ASN A 112 -7.87 8.50 -24.28
N GLU A 113 -7.05 8.21 -25.29
CA GLU A 113 -5.59 8.25 -25.17
C GLU A 113 -5.07 9.67 -24.89
N ALA A 114 -5.63 10.68 -25.56
CA ALA A 114 -5.29 12.08 -25.32
C ALA A 114 -5.64 12.51 -23.88
N LEU A 115 -6.81 12.14 -23.39
CA LEU A 115 -7.25 12.41 -22.01
C LEU A 115 -6.38 11.69 -20.97
N LEU A 116 -5.95 10.45 -21.25
CA LEU A 116 -5.01 9.71 -20.39
C LEU A 116 -3.67 10.45 -20.30
N LYS A 117 -3.12 10.88 -21.44
CA LYS A 117 -1.86 11.65 -21.47
C LYS A 117 -1.99 12.96 -20.71
N GLU A 118 -3.08 13.70 -20.90
CA GLU A 118 -3.31 14.96 -20.19
C GLU A 118 -3.44 14.75 -18.68
N SER A 119 -4.23 13.75 -18.25
CA SER A 119 -4.46 13.44 -16.83
C SER A 119 -3.21 12.93 -16.10
N MET A 120 -2.25 12.34 -16.82
CA MET A 120 -0.98 11.85 -16.29
C MET A 120 0.16 12.88 -16.31
N THR A 121 -0.13 14.17 -16.54
CA THR A 121 0.88 15.23 -16.37
C THR A 121 0.83 15.81 -14.96
N PHE A 122 1.96 15.74 -14.28
CA PHE A 122 2.17 16.20 -12.90
C PHE A 122 3.31 17.22 -12.85
N ASP A 123 3.28 18.11 -11.86
CA ASP A 123 4.37 19.07 -11.61
C ASP A 123 5.65 18.40 -11.09
N ASP A 124 6.77 19.11 -11.22
CA ASP A 124 8.10 18.61 -10.84
C ASP A 124 8.19 18.19 -9.37
N ASN A 125 7.49 18.90 -8.47
CA ASN A 125 7.50 18.58 -7.05
C ASN A 125 6.79 17.25 -6.77
N PHE A 126 5.63 17.02 -7.40
CA PHE A 126 4.96 15.72 -7.36
C PHE A 126 5.89 14.61 -7.88
N ILE A 127 6.51 14.81 -9.05
CA ILE A 127 7.40 13.80 -9.66
C ILE A 127 8.56 13.46 -8.72
N GLN A 128 9.17 14.48 -8.09
CA GLN A 128 10.27 14.27 -7.15
C GLN A 128 9.83 13.50 -5.91
N MET A 129 8.70 13.87 -5.29
CA MET A 129 8.17 13.18 -4.12
C MET A 129 7.75 11.75 -4.44
N PHE A 130 7.06 11.55 -5.56
CA PHE A 130 6.63 10.24 -6.03
C PHE A 130 7.82 9.33 -6.32
N ARG A 131 8.85 9.83 -7.03
CA ARG A 131 10.09 9.08 -7.28
C ARG A 131 10.73 8.62 -5.97
N LYS A 132 10.98 9.55 -5.05
CA LYS A 132 11.58 9.22 -3.74
C LYS A 132 10.76 8.16 -2.99
N ARG A 133 9.43 8.28 -3.07
CA ARG A 133 8.50 7.32 -2.41
C ARG A 133 8.62 5.93 -3.02
N VAL A 134 8.58 5.83 -4.35
CA VAL A 134 8.65 4.55 -5.08
C VAL A 134 10.01 3.89 -4.92
N GLU A 135 11.11 4.64 -5.01
CA GLU A 135 12.48 4.14 -4.77
C GLU A 135 12.56 3.50 -3.38
N GLY A 136 12.15 4.23 -2.33
CA GLY A 136 12.17 3.68 -0.98
C GLY A 136 11.26 2.46 -0.77
N ILE A 137 10.14 2.35 -1.51
CA ILE A 137 9.29 1.15 -1.50
C ILE A 137 10.05 -0.02 -2.14
N VAL A 138 10.58 0.16 -3.35
CA VAL A 138 11.30 -0.87 -4.10
C VAL A 138 12.52 -1.37 -3.34
N ASP A 139 13.33 -0.47 -2.77
CA ASP A 139 14.49 -0.82 -1.95
C ASP A 139 14.09 -1.66 -0.73
N SER A 140 12.98 -1.33 -0.09
CA SER A 140 12.47 -2.11 1.05
C SER A 140 12.00 -3.49 0.63
N PHE A 141 11.31 -3.60 -0.50
CA PHE A 141 10.84 -4.88 -1.03
C PHE A 141 12.01 -5.81 -1.38
N MET A 142 13.07 -5.28 -1.98
CA MET A 142 14.30 -6.04 -2.25
C MET A 142 15.00 -6.43 -0.95
N MET A 143 15.19 -5.49 -0.02
CA MET A 143 15.88 -5.73 1.25
C MET A 143 15.21 -6.83 2.09
N PHE A 144 13.88 -6.86 2.13
CA PHE A 144 13.12 -7.84 2.90
C PHE A 144 12.81 -9.13 2.13
N GLY A 145 13.33 -9.30 0.91
CA GLY A 145 13.14 -10.50 0.10
C GLY A 145 11.68 -10.75 -0.27
N LEU A 146 10.96 -9.68 -0.60
CA LEU A 146 9.55 -9.69 -1.01
C LEU A 146 9.37 -9.73 -2.54
N VAL A 147 10.44 -9.49 -3.31
CA VAL A 147 10.47 -9.60 -4.79
C VAL A 147 11.76 -10.25 -5.28
#